data_AF-A0A6G2A3U1-F1
#
_entry.id   AF-A0A6G2A3U1-F1
#
_cell.length_a   1.000
_cell.length_b   1.000
_cell.length_c   1.000
_cell.angle_alpha   90.00
_cell.angle_beta   90.00
_cell.angle_gamma   90.00
#
_symmetry.space_group_name_H-M   'P 1'
#
loop_
_entity.id
_entity.type
_entity.pdbx_description
1 polymer ?
#
loop_
_entity_poly.entity_id
_entity_poly.type
_entity_poly.pdbx_seq_one_letter_code
_entity_poly.pdbx_strand_id
1 'polypeptide(L)'
;LQRGTPKLDKDGKPVRNEKGKIIYESYKIRVFNTINFQKSMHFNPFAYIHSEKDILKIVTTLIANTKGEGKAGDDFWVSATRSQTVKSLRTSNGFPLFGELVV
;
A
#
# COMPACT_ATOMS: atom_id res chain seq x y z
N LEU A 1 13.58 -9.48 -1.86
CA LEU A 1 13.45 -8.20 -1.14
C LEU A 1 14.85 -7.78 -0.65
N GLN A 2 15.44 -6.70 -1.17
CA GLN A 2 16.87 -6.40 -0.96
C GLN A 2 17.19 -5.50 0.25
N ARG A 3 16.30 -4.59 0.72
CA ARG A 3 16.57 -3.68 1.87
C ARG A 3 15.31 -3.25 2.64
N GLY A 4 15.24 -3.49 3.95
CA GLY A 4 14.11 -3.09 4.81
C GLY A 4 14.05 -1.58 5.06
N THR A 5 13.53 -1.17 6.22
CA THR A 5 13.48 0.26 6.59
C THR A 5 14.88 0.80 6.90
N PRO A 6 15.19 2.07 6.58
CA PRO A 6 16.41 2.71 7.06
C PRO A 6 16.49 2.64 8.58
N LYS A 7 17.67 2.29 9.11
CA LYS A 7 17.90 2.34 10.55
C LYS A 7 17.94 3.81 10.97
N LEU A 8 17.15 4.18 11.98
CA LEU A 8 17.08 5.56 12.48
C LEU A 8 17.90 5.71 13.76
N ASP A 9 18.50 6.89 13.97
CA ASP A 9 19.13 7.28 15.23
C ASP A 9 18.09 7.76 16.27
N LYS A 10 18.57 8.20 17.43
CA LYS A 10 17.71 8.73 18.52
C LYS A 10 16.94 9.99 18.12
N ASP A 11 17.39 10.68 17.07
CA ASP A 11 16.80 11.91 16.55
C ASP A 11 15.91 11.65 15.32
N GLY A 12 15.71 10.38 14.96
CA GLY A 12 14.86 9.96 13.82
C GLY A 12 15.52 10.12 12.45
N LYS A 13 16.82 10.37 12.36
CA LYS A 13 17.55 10.52 11.10
C LYS A 13 18.16 9.18 10.65
N PRO A 14 18.28 8.91 9.33
CA PRO A 14 18.88 7.68 8.83
C PRO A 14 20.36 7.56 9.20
N VAL A 15 20.72 6.47 9.87
CA VAL A 15 22.11 6.15 10.24
C VAL A 15 22.92 5.80 8.99
N ARG A 16 24.13 6.34 8.91
CA ARG A 16 25.07 6.07 7.81
C ARG A 16 26.28 5.29 8.32
N ASN A 17 26.87 4.46 7.46
CA ASN A 17 28.14 3.80 7.74
C ASN A 17 29.33 4.76 7.50
N GLU A 18 30.54 4.29 7.81
CA GLU A 18 31.81 5.03 7.61
C GLU A 18 32.03 5.50 6.16
N LYS A 19 31.38 4.85 5.19
CA LYS A 19 31.43 5.18 3.76
C LYS A 19 30.27 6.09 3.30
N GLY A 20 29.50 6.65 4.23
CA GLY A 20 28.38 7.57 3.96
C GLY A 20 27.11 6.90 3.42
N LYS A 21 27.03 5.57 3.35
CA LYS A 21 25.86 4.83 2.88
C LYS A 21 24.86 4.59 4.01
N ILE A 22 23.57 4.76 3.72
CA ILE A 22 22.48 4.49 4.66
C ILE A 22 22.48 3.01 5.05
N ILE A 23 22.40 2.75 6.36
CA ILE A 23 22.26 1.42 6.93
C ILE A 23 20.76 1.09 6.97
N TYR A 24 20.41 -0.10 6.50
CA TYR A 24 19.03 -0.60 6.48
C TYR A 24 18.88 -1.74 7.45
N GLU A 25 17.72 -1.82 8.09
CA GLU A 25 17.32 -2.97 8.88
C GLU A 25 16.82 -4.11 7.97
N SER A 26 16.87 -5.34 8.48
CA SER A 26 16.23 -6.48 7.82
C SER A 26 14.72 -6.29 7.77
N TYR A 27 14.07 -6.82 6.73
CA TYR A 27 12.61 -6.76 6.64
C TYR A 27 11.95 -7.52 7.78
N LYS A 28 10.96 -6.87 8.41
CA LYS A 28 10.01 -7.56 9.29
C LYS A 28 8.85 -8.03 8.42
N ILE A 29 8.85 -9.31 8.09
CA ILE A 29 7.77 -9.93 7.31
C ILE A 29 6.60 -10.19 8.25
N ARG A 30 5.40 -9.71 7.86
CA ARG A 30 4.15 -10.01 8.57
C ARG A 30 3.21 -10.75 7.62
N VAL A 31 2.59 -11.80 8.13
CA VAL A 31 1.62 -12.60 7.36
C VAL A 31 0.21 -12.13 7.67
N PHE A 32 -0.53 -11.84 6.60
CA PHE A 32 -1.96 -11.59 6.62
C PHE A 32 -2.67 -12.74 5.91
N ASN A 33 -3.38 -13.55 6.68
CA ASN A 33 -4.10 -14.72 6.18
C ASN A 33 -5.56 -14.33 5.92
N THR A 34 -5.94 -14.39 4.65
CA THR A 34 -7.29 -14.00 4.16
C THR A 34 -8.35 -15.08 4.37
N ILE A 35 -7.97 -16.30 4.75
CA ILE A 35 -8.89 -17.42 5.03
C ILE A 35 -9.14 -17.54 6.54
N ASN A 36 -8.06 -17.48 7.34
CA ASN A 36 -8.15 -17.56 8.80
C ASN A 36 -7.40 -16.40 9.46
N PHE A 37 -8.16 -15.40 9.90
CA PHE A 37 -7.63 -14.21 10.55
C PHE A 37 -6.92 -14.50 11.89
N GLN A 38 -7.30 -15.55 12.62
CA GLN A 38 -6.62 -15.92 13.86
C GLN A 38 -5.17 -16.38 13.62
N LYS A 39 -4.86 -16.86 12.40
CA LYS A 39 -3.50 -17.23 11.99
C LYS A 39 -2.73 -16.07 11.33
N SER A 40 -3.26 -14.85 11.41
CA SER A 40 -2.57 -13.65 10.95
C SER A 40 -1.72 -13.05 12.05
N MET A 41 -0.62 -12.38 11.68
CA MET A 41 0.27 -11.74 12.64
C MET A 41 -0.23 -10.35 13.08
N HIS A 42 -1.54 -10.19 13.34
CA HIS A 42 -2.19 -8.89 13.66
C HIS A 42 -1.84 -7.75 12.70
N PHE A 43 -1.79 -8.05 11.40
CA PHE A 43 -1.47 -7.07 10.36
C PHE A 43 -2.44 -5.89 10.42
N ASN A 44 -1.91 -4.67 10.58
CA ASN A 44 -2.67 -3.43 10.53
C ASN A 44 -2.29 -2.68 9.24
N PRO A 45 -3.15 -2.65 8.20
CA PRO A 45 -2.85 -1.96 6.94
C PRO A 45 -2.70 -0.45 7.11
N PHE A 46 -3.37 0.17 8.08
CA PHE A 46 -3.30 1.62 8.32
C PHE A 46 -1.92 2.08 8.80
N ALA A 47 -1.16 1.20 9.45
CA ALA A 47 0.21 1.51 9.88
C ALA A 47 1.18 1.74 8.71
N TYR A 48 0.78 1.38 7.49
CA TYR A 48 1.60 1.48 6.27
C TYR A 48 1.12 2.56 5.29
N ILE A 49 0.08 3.32 5.66
CA ILE A 49 -0.45 4.42 4.85
C ILE A 49 0.19 5.71 5.36
N HIS A 50 1.14 6.26 4.61
CA HIS A 50 1.77 7.55 4.91
C HIS A 50 1.47 8.62 3.85
N SER A 51 0.98 8.18 2.70
CA SER A 51 0.59 9.03 1.59
C SER A 51 -0.55 8.39 0.80
N GLU A 52 -1.26 9.19 0.02
CA GLU A 52 -2.33 8.71 -0.85
C GLU A 52 -1.86 7.60 -1.82
N LYS A 53 -0.60 7.66 -2.25
CA LYS A 53 0.02 6.64 -3.12
C LYS A 53 0.08 5.26 -2.46
N ASP A 54 0.12 5.19 -1.14
CA ASP A 54 0.21 3.92 -0.41
C ASP A 54 -1.15 3.20 -0.37
N ILE A 55 -2.25 3.95 -0.44
CA ILE A 55 -3.61 3.39 -0.56
C ILE A 55 -3.69 2.53 -1.83
N LEU A 56 -3.19 3.04 -2.96
CA LEU A 56 -3.18 2.31 -4.23
C LEU A 56 -2.37 1.02 -4.15
N LYS A 57 -1.24 1.02 -3.43
CA LYS A 57 -0.43 -0.20 -3.24
C LYS A 57 -1.20 -1.25 -2.46
N ILE A 58 -1.87 -0.87 -1.38
CA ILE A 58 -2.64 -1.79 -0.54
C ILE A 58 -3.80 -2.38 -1.33
N VAL A 59 -4.59 -1.53 -2.00
CA VAL A 59 -5.74 -1.95 -2.81
C VAL A 59 -5.30 -2.90 -3.92
N THR A 60 -4.27 -2.55 -4.68
CA THR A 60 -3.73 -3.40 -5.75
C THR A 60 -3.26 -4.75 -5.23
N THR A 61 -2.58 -4.76 -4.08
CA THR A 61 -2.10 -5.99 -3.45
C THR A 61 -3.26 -6.87 -3.01
N LEU A 62 -4.31 -6.29 -2.41
CA LEU A 62 -5.47 -7.05 -1.95
C LEU A 62 -6.21 -7.68 -3.12
N ILE A 63 -6.51 -6.91 -4.18
CA ILE A 63 -7.13 -7.41 -5.41
C ILE A 63 -6.32 -8.56 -6.02
N ALA A 64 -5.01 -8.38 -6.17
CA ALA A 64 -4.15 -9.40 -6.77
C ALA A 64 -4.12 -10.71 -5.97
N ASN A 65 -4.21 -10.64 -4.65
CA ASN A 65 -4.16 -11.81 -3.76
C ASN A 65 -5.53 -12.45 -3.47
N THR A 66 -6.64 -11.81 -3.85
CA THR A 66 -8.00 -12.36 -3.68
C THR A 66 -8.65 -12.78 -5.00
N LYS A 67 -7.99 -12.59 -6.14
CA LYS A 67 -8.40 -13.25 -7.39
C LYS A 67 -8.06 -14.74 -7.28
N GLY A 68 -9.06 -15.56 -6.97
CA GLY A 68 -8.91 -17.03 -7.06
C GLY A 68 -8.63 -17.48 -8.51
N GLU A 69 -8.30 -18.75 -8.70
CA GLU A 69 -8.04 -19.34 -10.03
C GLU A 69 -9.27 -19.35 -10.97
N GLY A 70 -10.46 -19.05 -10.44
CA GLY A 70 -11.68 -18.87 -11.22
C GLY A 70 -11.83 -17.46 -11.76
N LYS A 71 -12.36 -17.32 -12.99
CA LYS A 71 -12.72 -16.02 -13.59
C LYS A 71 -13.67 -15.27 -12.65
N ALA A 72 -13.13 -14.33 -11.89
CA ALA A 72 -13.93 -13.34 -11.18
C ALA A 72 -14.64 -12.50 -12.27
N GLY A 73 -15.96 -12.67 -12.39
CA GLY A 73 -16.79 -11.85 -13.26
C GLY A 73 -16.61 -10.39 -12.91
N ASP A 74 -16.25 -9.60 -13.92
CA ASP A 74 -15.93 -8.16 -13.91
C ASP A 74 -15.34 -7.61 -12.60
N ASP A 75 -14.02 -7.36 -12.65
CA ASP A 75 -13.25 -6.72 -11.59
C ASP A 75 -13.82 -5.32 -11.26
N PHE A 76 -14.83 -5.27 -10.40
CA PHE A 76 -15.42 -4.05 -9.84
C PHE A 76 -14.35 -3.02 -9.45
N TRP A 77 -13.26 -3.50 -8.85
CA TRP A 77 -12.12 -2.71 -8.44
C TRP A 77 -11.29 -2.12 -9.59
N VAL A 78 -11.07 -2.88 -10.67
CA VAL A 78 -10.31 -2.40 -11.85
C VAL A 78 -11.09 -1.29 -12.55
N SER A 79 -12.40 -1.45 -12.66
CA SER A 79 -13.30 -0.42 -13.21
C SER A 79 -13.29 0.84 -12.35
N ALA A 80 -13.42 0.71 -11.02
CA ALA A 80 -13.41 1.83 -10.09
C ALA A 80 -12.09 2.62 -10.12
N THR A 81 -10.94 1.92 -10.11
CA THR A 81 -9.62 2.57 -10.15
C THR A 81 -9.36 3.25 -11.49
N ARG A 82 -9.71 2.61 -12.62
CA ARG A 82 -9.53 3.17 -13.97
C ARG A 82 -10.42 4.39 -14.21
N SER A 83 -11.67 4.36 -13.74
CA SER A 83 -12.60 5.48 -13.83
C SER A 83 -12.07 6.73 -13.11
N GLN A 84 -11.43 6.54 -11.95
CA GLN A 84 -10.86 7.63 -11.17
C GLN A 84 -9.61 8.24 -11.82
N THR A 85 -8.75 7.42 -12.44
CA THR A 85 -7.57 7.91 -13.17
C THR A 85 -7.96 8.73 -14.40
N VAL A 86 -9.01 8.31 -15.13
CA VAL A 86 -9.49 9.01 -16.33
C VAL A 86 -10.14 10.36 -15.99
N LYS A 87 -10.82 10.49 -14.85
CA LYS A 87 -11.39 11.77 -14.39
C LYS A 87 -10.31 12.78 -13.96
N SER A 88 -9.26 12.31 -13.26
CA SER A 88 -8.14 13.14 -12.82
C SER A 88 -7.26 13.68 -13.97
N LEU A 89 -7.28 13.05 -15.15
CA LEU A 89 -6.55 13.54 -16.33
C LEU A 89 -7.30 14.63 -17.10
N ARG A 90 -8.63 14.73 -16.93
CA ARG A 90 -9.48 15.71 -17.65
C ARG A 90 -9.71 17.00 -16.88
N THR A 91 -9.59 16.96 -15.56
CA THR A 91 -9.59 18.14 -14.70
C THR A 91 -8.16 18.33 -14.25
N SER A 92 -7.55 19.49 -14.47
CA SER A 92 -6.16 19.80 -14.08
C SER A 92 -5.96 19.91 -12.56
N ASN A 93 -6.80 19.22 -11.78
CA ASN A 93 -6.85 19.23 -10.34
C ASN A 93 -6.43 17.83 -9.86
N GLY A 94 -5.52 17.78 -8.88
CA GLY A 94 -5.11 16.54 -8.24
C GLY A 94 -6.31 15.72 -7.78
N PHE A 95 -6.17 14.39 -7.90
CA PHE A 95 -7.15 13.34 -7.61
C PHE A 95 -8.22 13.71 -6.57
N PRO A 96 -9.52 13.67 -6.93
CA PRO A 96 -10.59 13.76 -5.94
C PRO A 96 -10.72 12.41 -5.20
N LEU A 97 -10.54 12.48 -3.88
CA LEU A 97 -10.75 11.37 -2.95
C LEU A 97 -12.23 11.00 -2.93
N PHE A 98 -12.53 9.69 -2.88
CA PHE A 98 -13.90 9.18 -2.69
C PHE A 98 -14.46 9.74 -1.37
N GLY A 99 -15.33 10.74 -1.48
CA GLY A 99 -15.87 11.46 -0.32
C GLY A 99 -16.89 12.55 -0.63
N GLU A 100 -17.10 12.95 -1.89
CA GLU A 100 -18.25 13.79 -2.25
C GLU A 100 -19.53 12.95 -2.29
N LEU A 101 -20.05 12.69 -1.10
CA LEU A 101 -21.44 12.32 -0.91
C LEU A 101 -22.24 13.62 -1.07
N VAL A 102 -22.84 13.78 -2.25
CA VAL A 102 -23.90 14.78 -2.45
C VAL A 102 -24.98 14.49 -1.40
N VAL A 103 -25.19 15.45 -0.50
CA VAL A 103 -26.48 15.66 0.14
C VAL A 103 -27.21 16.71 -0.69
#